data_AF-A0A7G6XX55-F1
#
_entry.id   AF-A0A7G6XX55-F1
#
_cell.length_a   1.000
_cell.length_b   1.000
_cell.length_c   1.000
_cell.angle_alpha   90.00
_cell.angle_beta   90.00
_cell.angle_gamma   90.00
#
_symmetry.space_group_name_H-M   'P 1'
#
loop_
_entity.id
_entity.type
_entity.pdbx_description
1 polymer ?
#
loop_
_entity_poly.entity_id
_entity_poly.type
_entity_poly.pdbx_seq_one_letter_code
_entity_poly.pdbx_strand_id
1 'polypeptide(L)'
;MLGSRISRYSLQHNPMIAMKTSANGLTPDSGVDAFGNQRTIAWKSCRAEGVVLRKQIACRFVDVQKLVGAGKLIPAHQALSDVAATPGLTNDEQFATLQYQYRIAEAMGDPTLKRTALAGIVDTDLLPIDEQAGAVRSLGADAWKRGDQAEALRRFEQASRLDPADTISRVNAAAVLQSTGHRAQAVAYLQAAIAINRGKGHPIPQSWIDNAR
;
A
#
# COMPACT_ATOMS: atom_id res chain seq x y z
N MET A 1 2.96 43.53 -34.58
CA MET A 1 2.72 42.21 -35.20
C MET A 1 3.97 41.36 -35.07
N LEU A 2 3.82 40.04 -34.98
CA LEU A 2 4.81 38.97 -34.71
C LEU A 2 5.16 38.89 -33.21
N GLY A 3 4.85 37.85 -32.45
CA GLY A 3 4.45 36.47 -32.76
C GLY A 3 5.17 35.57 -31.77
N SER A 4 4.47 35.17 -30.69
CA SER A 4 4.98 34.43 -29.53
C SER A 4 5.76 33.15 -29.87
N ARG A 5 6.88 32.90 -29.18
CA ARG A 5 7.38 31.53 -28.91
C ARG A 5 7.29 31.25 -27.42
N ILE A 6 6.06 31.03 -26.94
CA ILE A 6 5.85 30.34 -25.68
C ILE A 6 6.11 28.87 -25.99
N SER A 7 7.14 28.30 -25.37
CA SER A 7 7.43 26.87 -25.47
C SER A 7 6.27 26.09 -24.85
N ARG A 8 5.52 25.35 -25.67
CA ARG A 8 4.52 24.39 -25.22
C ARG A 8 5.21 23.09 -24.81
N TYR A 9 5.87 23.08 -23.66
CA TYR A 9 6.17 21.81 -23.01
C TYR A 9 4.97 21.44 -22.14
N SER A 10 4.18 20.45 -22.59
CA SER A 10 3.29 19.73 -21.69
C SER A 10 4.17 18.89 -20.77
N LEU A 11 4.49 19.44 -19.59
CA LEU A 11 4.94 18.65 -18.47
C LEU A 11 3.78 17.72 -18.10
N GLN A 12 3.81 16.49 -18.59
CA GLN A 12 3.13 15.45 -17.86
C GLN A 12 3.93 15.34 -16.56
N HIS A 13 3.45 16.01 -15.51
CA HIS A 13 3.92 15.77 -14.16
C HIS A 13 3.74 14.28 -13.95
N ASN A 14 4.85 13.55 -13.92
CA ASN A 14 4.88 12.17 -13.51
C ASN A 14 4.51 12.21 -12.02
N PRO A 15 3.29 11.83 -11.60
CA PRO A 15 2.92 11.95 -10.20
C PRO A 15 3.76 11.04 -9.30
N MET A 16 4.59 10.17 -9.87
CA MET A 16 5.52 9.32 -9.14
C MET A 16 6.90 9.97 -8.91
N ILE A 17 7.18 11.17 -9.45
CA ILE A 17 8.49 11.84 -9.33
C ILE A 17 8.30 13.33 -9.03
N ALA A 18 7.81 13.63 -7.84
CA ALA A 18 8.13 14.84 -7.08
C ALA A 18 7.92 14.53 -5.59
N MET A 19 9.01 14.47 -4.82
CA MET A 19 8.97 14.31 -3.37
C MET A 19 8.28 15.52 -2.70
N LYS A 20 7.58 15.24 -1.58
CA LYS A 20 6.80 16.11 -0.69
C LYS A 20 5.35 16.40 -1.09
N THR A 21 4.53 15.37 -1.00
CA THR A 21 3.16 15.46 -0.45
C THR A 21 2.89 14.14 0.25
N SER A 22 2.31 14.19 1.45
CA SER A 22 1.78 13.04 2.16
C SER A 22 1.12 12.07 1.18
N ALA A 23 1.45 10.78 1.28
CA ALA A 23 0.67 9.75 0.65
C ALA A 23 -0.76 9.88 1.19
N ASN A 24 -1.60 10.61 0.47
CA ASN A 24 -3.01 10.70 0.78
C ASN A 24 -3.60 9.32 0.53
N GLY A 25 -3.71 8.57 1.64
CA GLY A 25 -4.75 7.59 1.88
C GLY A 25 -4.62 6.26 1.16
N LEU A 26 -3.82 5.35 1.72
CA LEU A 26 -4.14 3.91 1.70
C LEU A 26 -5.31 3.59 2.67
N THR A 27 -6.25 4.53 2.85
CA THR A 27 -7.42 4.41 3.73
C THR A 27 -8.72 4.51 2.92
N PRO A 28 -9.79 3.82 3.36
CA PRO A 28 -10.95 3.51 2.50
C PRO A 28 -11.82 4.69 2.02
N ASP A 29 -11.66 5.90 2.55
CA ASP A 29 -12.63 7.02 2.35
C ASP A 29 -12.03 8.27 1.67
N SER A 30 -10.96 8.15 0.88
CA SER A 30 -10.25 9.33 0.35
C SER A 30 -10.97 10.06 -0.80
N GLY A 31 -12.07 9.54 -1.34
CA GLY A 31 -13.03 10.30 -2.19
C GLY A 31 -12.49 11.00 -3.44
N VAL A 32 -11.26 10.75 -3.88
CA VAL A 32 -10.62 11.43 -5.01
C VAL A 32 -10.56 10.52 -6.24
N ASP A 33 -11.36 10.83 -7.26
CA ASP A 33 -11.20 10.27 -8.60
C ASP A 33 -10.00 10.94 -9.29
N ALA A 34 -8.83 10.30 -9.19
CA ALA A 34 -7.58 10.79 -9.77
C ALA A 34 -7.58 10.76 -11.33
N PHE A 35 -8.65 10.31 -11.97
CA PHE A 35 -8.75 10.15 -13.42
C PHE A 35 -9.84 10.99 -14.08
N GLY A 36 -10.50 11.87 -13.32
CA GLY A 36 -11.43 12.86 -13.84
C GLY A 36 -10.76 13.80 -14.85
N ASN A 37 -10.89 13.47 -16.14
CA ASN A 37 -10.39 14.17 -17.33
C ASN A 37 -8.89 14.03 -17.63
N GLN A 38 -8.50 12.94 -18.30
CA GLN A 38 -7.25 12.91 -19.07
C GLN A 38 -7.52 12.60 -20.56
N ARG A 39 -7.24 13.58 -21.43
CA ARG A 39 -7.22 13.39 -22.89
C ARG A 39 -5.93 12.66 -23.29
N THR A 40 -6.05 11.57 -24.05
CA THR A 40 -4.92 10.77 -24.53
C THR A 40 -4.28 11.37 -25.79
N ILE A 41 -3.00 11.73 -25.71
CA ILE A 41 -2.14 12.08 -26.85
C ILE A 41 -1.28 10.85 -27.19
N ALA A 42 -1.23 10.48 -28.47
CA ALA A 42 -0.43 9.34 -28.95
C ALA A 42 1.06 9.71 -29.06
N TRP A 43 1.92 9.05 -28.26
CA TRP A 43 3.37 9.26 -28.26
C TRP A 43 4.10 8.11 -28.97
N LYS A 44 5.09 8.43 -29.84
CA LYS A 44 5.91 7.47 -30.60
C LYS A 44 7.25 7.10 -29.95
N SER A 45 7.65 7.70 -28.83
CA SER A 45 8.89 7.34 -28.13
C SER A 45 8.73 7.50 -26.63
N CYS A 46 8.87 6.41 -25.88
CA CYS A 46 8.99 6.49 -24.43
C CYS A 46 10.38 7.06 -24.05
N ARG A 47 10.37 8.11 -23.22
CA ARG A 47 11.57 8.65 -22.57
C ARG A 47 11.45 8.45 -21.06
N ALA A 48 12.56 8.04 -20.45
CA ALA A 48 12.71 7.88 -19.01
C ALA A 48 13.91 8.74 -18.60
N GLU A 49 13.67 10.03 -18.34
CA GLU A 49 14.67 10.96 -17.81
C GLU A 49 14.38 11.19 -16.32
N GLY A 50 15.38 11.04 -15.45
CA GLY A 50 15.23 11.25 -14.00
C GLY A 50 14.42 10.17 -13.25
N VAL A 51 14.23 8.99 -13.86
CA VAL A 51 13.41 7.90 -13.32
C VAL A 51 14.29 6.89 -12.59
N VAL A 52 13.82 6.38 -11.45
CA VAL A 52 14.45 5.26 -10.71
C VAL A 52 14.43 3.95 -11.52
N LEU A 53 13.58 3.86 -12.55
CA LEU A 53 13.39 2.68 -13.38
C LEU A 53 14.31 2.68 -14.61
N ARG A 54 14.84 1.50 -15.00
CA ARG A 54 15.53 1.37 -16.29
C ARG A 54 14.59 1.71 -17.43
N LYS A 55 15.12 2.32 -18.50
CA LYS A 55 14.35 2.73 -19.69
C LYS A 55 13.45 1.61 -20.22
N GLN A 56 13.97 0.38 -20.31
CA GLN A 56 13.22 -0.78 -20.79
C GLN A 56 11.97 -1.07 -19.93
N ILE A 57 12.06 -0.90 -18.62
CA ILE A 57 10.96 -1.12 -17.68
C ILE A 57 9.97 0.04 -17.77
N ALA A 58 10.46 1.28 -17.68
CA ALA A 58 9.63 2.48 -17.78
C ALA A 58 8.75 2.49 -19.03
N CYS A 59 9.28 2.03 -20.17
CA CYS A 59 8.50 1.97 -21.42
C CYS A 59 7.40 0.92 -21.42
N ARG A 60 7.56 -0.18 -20.70
CA ARG A 60 6.52 -1.20 -20.56
C ARG A 60 5.40 -0.74 -19.63
N PHE A 61 5.74 0.04 -18.60
CA PHE A 61 4.74 0.69 -17.74
C PHE A 61 3.82 1.65 -18.50
N VAL A 62 4.29 2.27 -19.59
CA VAL A 62 3.43 3.13 -20.44
C VAL A 62 2.27 2.33 -21.02
N ASP A 63 2.49 1.09 -21.45
CA ASP A 63 1.43 0.26 -22.01
C ASP A 63 0.50 -0.28 -20.93
N VAL A 64 1.03 -0.65 -19.75
CA VAL A 64 0.21 -0.97 -18.57
C VAL A 64 -0.71 0.21 -18.22
N GLN A 65 -0.18 1.43 -18.14
CA GLN A 65 -0.95 2.64 -17.83
C GLN A 65 -2.07 2.89 -18.82
N LYS A 66 -1.81 2.73 -20.13
CA LYS A 66 -2.85 2.86 -21.16
C LYS A 66 -3.97 1.83 -20.97
N LEU A 67 -3.61 0.58 -20.65
CA LEU A 67 -4.59 -0.49 -20.43
C LEU A 67 -5.45 -0.22 -19.19
N VAL A 68 -4.83 0.20 -18.08
CA VAL A 68 -5.54 0.62 -16.85
C VAL A 68 -6.46 1.80 -17.12
N GLY A 69 -5.97 2.86 -17.78
CA GLY A 69 -6.77 4.05 -18.10
C GLY A 69 -7.92 3.76 -19.07
N ALA A 70 -7.82 2.70 -19.87
CA ALA A 70 -8.89 2.21 -20.73
C ALA A 70 -9.85 1.21 -20.03
N GLY A 71 -9.68 0.96 -18.72
CA GLY A 71 -10.46 -0.02 -17.96
C GLY A 71 -10.18 -1.48 -18.34
N LYS A 72 -9.14 -1.76 -19.12
CA LYS A 72 -8.78 -3.11 -19.58
C LYS A 72 -7.90 -3.81 -18.55
N LEU A 73 -8.51 -4.18 -17.42
CA LEU A 73 -7.78 -4.70 -16.26
C LEU A 73 -7.08 -6.04 -16.50
N ILE A 74 -7.70 -6.99 -17.22
CA ILE A 74 -7.09 -8.30 -17.52
C ILE A 74 -5.84 -8.13 -18.40
N PRO A 75 -5.89 -7.43 -19.56
CA PRO A 75 -4.69 -7.14 -20.34
C PRO A 75 -3.64 -6.35 -19.55
N ALA A 76 -4.06 -5.39 -18.71
CA ALA A 76 -3.14 -4.63 -17.87
C ALA A 76 -2.38 -5.54 -16.90
N HIS A 77 -3.08 -6.46 -16.24
CA HIS A 77 -2.47 -7.45 -15.36
C HIS A 77 -1.47 -8.34 -16.11
N GLN A 78 -1.82 -8.84 -17.30
CA GLN A 78 -0.92 -9.65 -18.13
C GLN A 78 0.35 -8.88 -18.50
N ALA A 79 0.21 -7.65 -19.02
CA ALA A 79 1.34 -6.81 -19.39
C ALA A 79 2.25 -6.50 -18.19
N LEU A 80 1.67 -6.32 -16.99
CA LEU A 80 2.42 -6.11 -15.75
C LEU A 80 3.11 -7.39 -15.26
N SER A 81 2.48 -8.55 -15.39
CA SER A 81 3.09 -9.84 -15.08
C SER A 81 4.31 -10.10 -15.96
N ASP A 82 4.27 -9.68 -17.23
CA ASP A 82 5.46 -9.73 -18.07
C ASP A 82 6.59 -8.82 -17.53
N VAL A 83 6.25 -7.66 -16.95
CA VAL A 83 7.24 -6.77 -16.31
C VAL A 83 7.84 -7.45 -15.10
N ALA A 84 7.00 -8.03 -14.23
CA ALA A 84 7.41 -8.77 -13.04
C ALA A 84 8.31 -9.98 -13.37
N ALA A 85 8.12 -10.61 -14.52
CA ALA A 85 8.93 -11.73 -14.99
C ALA A 85 10.32 -11.32 -15.52
N THR A 86 10.65 -10.03 -15.55
CA THR A 86 11.96 -9.56 -16.03
C THR A 86 13.06 -9.96 -15.04
N PRO A 87 14.09 -10.71 -15.47
CA PRO A 87 15.19 -11.06 -14.58
C PRO A 87 15.94 -9.81 -14.07
N GLY A 88 16.29 -9.84 -12.78
CA GLY A 88 17.09 -8.77 -12.17
C GLY A 88 16.38 -7.42 -12.13
N LEU A 89 15.09 -7.39 -11.78
CA LEU A 89 14.45 -6.15 -11.36
C LEU A 89 15.13 -5.65 -10.07
N THR A 90 15.48 -4.37 -10.05
CA THR A 90 15.90 -3.68 -8.81
C THR A 90 14.75 -3.63 -7.80
N ASN A 91 15.03 -3.40 -6.52
CA ASN A 91 13.97 -3.26 -5.50
C ASN A 91 12.98 -2.15 -5.87
N ASP A 92 13.46 -1.03 -6.42
CA ASP A 92 12.60 0.07 -6.87
C ASP A 92 11.69 -0.34 -8.03
N GLU A 93 12.20 -1.11 -8.99
CA GLU A 93 11.41 -1.64 -10.10
C GLU A 93 10.40 -2.69 -9.64
N GLN A 94 10.78 -3.56 -8.69
CA GLN A 94 9.86 -4.52 -8.07
C GLN A 94 8.76 -3.79 -7.31
N PHE A 95 9.12 -2.81 -6.48
CA PHE A 95 8.18 -2.00 -5.72
C PHE A 95 7.19 -1.25 -6.63
N ALA A 96 7.67 -0.60 -7.68
CA ALA A 96 6.80 0.06 -8.66
C ALA A 96 5.84 -0.95 -9.35
N THR A 97 6.34 -2.15 -9.69
CA THR A 97 5.54 -3.22 -10.30
C THR A 97 4.44 -3.68 -9.35
N LEU A 98 4.80 -3.93 -8.08
CA LEU A 98 3.87 -4.40 -7.06
C LEU A 98 2.81 -3.33 -6.69
N GLN A 99 3.16 -2.04 -6.69
CA GLN A 99 2.19 -0.97 -6.50
C GLN A 99 1.13 -0.95 -7.62
N TYR A 100 1.54 -1.11 -8.89
CA TYR A 100 0.57 -1.24 -9.98
C TYR A 100 -0.29 -2.50 -9.84
N GLN A 101 0.31 -3.61 -9.43
CA GLN A 101 -0.40 -4.88 -9.23
C GLN A 101 -1.46 -4.76 -8.13
N TYR A 102 -1.14 -4.08 -7.02
CA TYR A 102 -2.07 -3.80 -5.94
C TYR A 102 -3.30 -3.03 -6.43
N ARG A 103 -3.09 -1.98 -7.23
CA ARG A 103 -4.18 -1.14 -7.78
C ARG A 103 -5.04 -1.89 -8.80
N ILE A 104 -4.40 -2.67 -9.68
CA ILE A 104 -5.12 -3.51 -10.64
C ILE A 104 -5.96 -4.56 -9.90
N ALA A 105 -5.40 -5.21 -8.88
CA ALA A 105 -6.11 -6.17 -8.06
C ALA A 105 -7.32 -5.56 -7.34
N GLU A 106 -7.16 -4.34 -6.80
CA GLU A 106 -8.26 -3.59 -6.20
C GLU A 106 -9.37 -3.29 -7.22
N ALA A 107 -9.00 -2.79 -8.40
CA ALA A 107 -9.97 -2.51 -9.46
C ALA A 107 -10.67 -3.78 -10.00
N MET A 108 -9.99 -4.92 -9.95
CA MET A 108 -10.56 -6.23 -10.30
C MET A 108 -11.41 -6.84 -9.18
N GLY A 109 -11.35 -6.29 -7.96
CA GLY A 109 -11.96 -6.90 -6.79
C GLY A 109 -11.32 -8.24 -6.40
N ASP A 110 -10.04 -8.45 -6.71
CA ASP A 110 -9.30 -9.68 -6.40
C ASP A 110 -8.54 -9.52 -5.06
N PRO A 111 -9.08 -10.05 -3.94
CA PRO A 111 -8.45 -9.91 -2.63
C PRO A 111 -7.14 -10.70 -2.51
N THR A 112 -7.00 -11.80 -3.25
CA THR A 112 -5.79 -12.62 -3.21
C THR A 112 -4.64 -11.90 -3.89
N LEU A 113 -4.88 -11.38 -5.09
CA LEU A 113 -3.87 -10.61 -5.83
C LEU A 113 -3.51 -9.32 -5.09
N LYS A 114 -4.48 -8.67 -4.45
CA LYS A 114 -4.27 -7.46 -3.66
C LYS A 114 -3.37 -7.75 -2.45
N ARG A 115 -3.64 -8.86 -1.73
CA ARG A 115 -2.80 -9.29 -0.60
C ARG A 115 -1.38 -9.63 -1.03
N THR A 116 -1.21 -10.43 -2.09
CA THR A 116 0.14 -10.85 -2.53
C THR A 116 0.96 -9.67 -2.99
N ALA A 117 0.35 -8.71 -3.70
CA ALA A 117 1.01 -7.46 -4.05
C ALA A 117 1.42 -6.67 -2.78
N LEU A 118 0.53 -6.52 -1.80
CA LEU A 118 0.85 -5.79 -0.56
C LEU A 118 1.96 -6.46 0.26
N ALA A 119 1.97 -7.80 0.34
CA ALA A 119 3.04 -8.54 0.99
C ALA A 119 4.38 -8.30 0.29
N GLY A 120 4.41 -8.38 -1.04
CA GLY A 120 5.62 -8.07 -1.81
C GLY A 120 6.09 -6.62 -1.62
N ILE A 121 5.17 -5.65 -1.55
CA ILE A 121 5.52 -4.25 -1.28
C ILE A 121 6.23 -4.14 0.08
N VAL A 122 5.71 -4.78 1.12
CA VAL A 122 6.32 -4.79 2.45
C VAL A 122 7.73 -5.40 2.40
N ASP A 123 7.91 -6.49 1.66
CA ASP A 123 9.17 -7.23 1.57
C ASP A 123 10.27 -6.46 0.80
N THR A 124 9.94 -5.38 0.09
CA THR A 124 10.95 -4.51 -0.54
C THR A 124 11.66 -3.58 0.45
N ASP A 125 11.09 -3.38 1.65
CA ASP A 125 11.54 -2.41 2.66
C ASP A 125 11.66 -0.95 2.14
N LEU A 126 10.92 -0.61 1.09
CA LEU A 126 10.92 0.74 0.49
C LEU A 126 9.76 1.64 0.98
N LEU A 127 8.85 1.12 1.80
CA LEU A 127 7.80 1.93 2.42
C LEU A 127 8.38 2.79 3.57
N PRO A 128 7.92 4.04 3.75
CA PRO A 128 8.09 4.77 5.00
C PRO A 128 7.64 3.92 6.20
N ILE A 129 8.31 4.03 7.35
CA ILE A 129 8.08 3.15 8.51
C ILE A 129 6.62 3.15 8.98
N ASP A 130 5.97 4.32 8.99
CA ASP A 130 4.57 4.49 9.36
C ASP A 130 3.61 3.84 8.35
N GLU A 131 3.88 3.98 7.05
CA GLU A 131 3.13 3.28 6.00
C GLU A 131 3.36 1.76 6.05
N GLN A 132 4.59 1.33 6.32
CA GLN A 132 4.93 -0.09 6.45
C GLN A 132 4.19 -0.72 7.64
N ALA A 133 4.12 -0.02 8.78
CA ALA A 133 3.33 -0.47 9.92
C ALA A 133 1.84 -0.65 9.54
N GLY A 134 1.26 0.31 8.81
CA GLY A 134 -0.11 0.25 8.31
C GLY A 134 -0.36 -0.89 7.32
N ALA A 135 0.57 -1.13 6.39
CA ALA A 135 0.51 -2.22 5.43
C ALA A 135 0.59 -3.60 6.12
N VAL A 136 1.54 -3.77 7.04
CA VAL A 136 1.69 -5.00 7.83
C VAL A 136 0.46 -5.26 8.69
N ARG A 137 -0.12 -4.23 9.32
CA ARG A 137 -1.38 -4.35 10.06
C ARG A 137 -2.53 -4.81 9.16
N SER A 138 -2.63 -4.29 7.95
CA SER A 138 -3.64 -4.70 6.97
C SER A 138 -3.49 -6.16 6.55
N LEU A 139 -2.25 -6.65 6.36
CA LEU A 139 -1.98 -8.07 6.11
C LEU A 139 -2.40 -8.94 7.30
N GLY A 140 -2.17 -8.49 8.54
CA GLY A 140 -2.64 -9.18 9.74
C GLY A 140 -4.17 -9.27 9.82
N ALA A 141 -4.86 -8.19 9.44
CA ALA A 141 -6.33 -8.18 9.39
C ALA A 141 -6.88 -9.11 8.31
N ASP A 142 -6.23 -9.22 7.14
CA ASP A 142 -6.60 -10.22 6.13
C ASP A 142 -6.39 -11.65 6.64
N ALA A 143 -5.23 -11.93 7.22
CA ALA A 143 -4.93 -13.25 7.80
C ALA A 143 -5.97 -13.66 8.85
N TRP A 144 -6.34 -12.73 9.73
CA TRP A 144 -7.40 -12.95 10.72
C TRP A 144 -8.74 -13.30 10.07
N LYS A 145 -9.16 -12.56 9.04
CA LYS A 145 -10.40 -12.84 8.30
C LYS A 145 -10.40 -14.21 7.63
N ARG A 146 -9.23 -14.71 7.22
CA ARG A 146 -9.06 -16.07 6.67
C ARG A 146 -8.98 -17.16 7.72
N GLY A 147 -9.00 -16.81 9.01
CA GLY A 147 -8.81 -17.75 10.11
C GLY A 147 -7.36 -18.17 10.35
N ASP A 148 -6.39 -17.52 9.69
CA ASP A 148 -4.96 -17.77 9.92
C ASP A 148 -4.50 -16.96 11.15
N GLN A 149 -4.81 -17.51 12.33
CA GLN A 149 -4.54 -16.86 13.61
C GLN A 149 -3.04 -16.67 13.86
N ALA A 150 -2.22 -17.61 13.39
CA ALA A 150 -0.76 -17.56 13.56
C ALA A 150 -0.15 -16.43 12.73
N GLU A 151 -0.51 -16.33 11.44
CA GLU A 151 -0.05 -15.23 10.61
C GLU A 151 -0.59 -13.88 11.11
N ALA A 152 -1.86 -13.83 11.51
CA ALA A 152 -2.47 -12.61 12.04
C ALA A 152 -1.71 -12.06 13.25
N LEU A 153 -1.45 -12.91 14.25
CA LEU A 153 -0.70 -12.51 15.45
C LEU A 153 0.68 -11.98 15.06
N ARG A 154 1.45 -12.75 14.26
CA ARG A 154 2.80 -12.37 13.83
C ARG A 154 2.83 -11.00 13.13
N ARG A 155 1.86 -10.74 12.26
CA ARG A 155 1.74 -9.47 11.54
C ARG A 155 1.36 -8.32 12.46
N PHE A 156 0.40 -8.50 13.38
CA PHE A 156 0.06 -7.45 14.35
C PHE A 156 1.22 -7.12 15.31
N GLU A 157 1.99 -8.13 15.72
CA GLU A 157 3.20 -7.90 16.52
C GLU A 157 4.28 -7.18 15.72
N GLN A 158 4.45 -7.52 14.44
CA GLN A 158 5.37 -6.81 13.55
C GLN A 158 4.96 -5.34 13.38
N ALA A 159 3.68 -5.06 13.13
CA ALA A 159 3.18 -3.68 13.02
C ALA A 159 3.40 -2.88 14.32
N SER A 160 3.16 -3.51 15.49
CA SER A 160 3.39 -2.88 16.80
C SER A 160 4.88 -2.62 17.11
N ARG A 161 5.80 -3.35 16.46
CA ARG A 161 7.25 -3.09 16.54
C ARG A 161 7.66 -1.94 15.62
N LEU A 162 7.07 -1.86 14.43
CA LEU A 162 7.31 -0.77 13.47
C LEU A 162 6.76 0.57 14.00
N ASP A 163 5.56 0.56 14.56
CA ASP A 163 4.97 1.70 15.27
C ASP A 163 4.64 1.33 16.72
N PRO A 164 5.54 1.66 17.67
CA PRO A 164 5.30 1.46 19.09
C PRO A 164 4.08 2.20 19.63
N ALA A 165 3.50 3.16 18.91
CA ALA A 165 2.30 3.88 19.31
C ALA A 165 1.01 3.34 18.66
N ASP A 166 1.10 2.30 17.81
CA ASP A 166 -0.05 1.65 17.18
C ASP A 166 -0.83 0.81 18.19
N THR A 167 -1.90 1.41 18.72
CA THR A 167 -2.83 0.73 19.63
C THR A 167 -3.75 -0.24 18.89
N ILE A 168 -3.99 -0.03 17.59
CA ILE A 168 -4.90 -0.86 16.78
C ILE A 168 -4.28 -2.25 16.60
N SER A 169 -3.00 -2.32 16.23
CA SER A 169 -2.29 -3.60 16.11
C SER A 169 -2.25 -4.37 17.42
N ARG A 170 -2.01 -3.69 18.56
CA ARG A 170 -2.01 -4.35 19.88
C ARG A 170 -3.37 -4.93 20.27
N VAL A 171 -4.44 -4.19 20.02
CA VAL A 171 -5.81 -4.65 20.30
C VAL A 171 -6.18 -5.82 19.41
N ASN A 172 -5.80 -5.77 18.13
CA ASN A 172 -6.02 -6.90 17.23
C ASN A 172 -5.21 -8.13 17.63
N ALA A 173 -3.94 -7.97 18.05
CA ALA A 173 -3.15 -9.06 18.62
C ALA A 173 -3.82 -9.66 19.87
N ALA A 174 -4.35 -8.82 20.76
CA ALA A 174 -5.09 -9.28 21.92
C ALA A 174 -6.35 -10.08 21.53
N ALA A 175 -7.10 -9.65 20.52
CA ALA A 175 -8.25 -10.39 20.01
C ALA A 175 -7.85 -11.78 19.46
N VAL A 176 -6.76 -11.86 18.70
CA VAL A 176 -6.22 -13.14 18.22
C VAL A 176 -5.82 -14.04 19.40
N LEU A 177 -5.12 -13.50 20.39
CA LEU A 177 -4.68 -14.23 21.58
C LEU A 177 -5.87 -14.73 22.41
N GLN A 178 -6.92 -13.93 22.58
CA GLN A 178 -8.15 -14.38 23.24
C GLN A 178 -8.80 -15.55 22.52
N SER A 179 -8.92 -15.44 21.20
CA SER A 179 -9.56 -16.48 20.37
C SER A 179 -8.78 -17.80 20.34
N THR A 180 -7.48 -17.76 20.66
CA THR A 180 -6.58 -18.92 20.72
C THR A 180 -6.35 -19.41 22.15
N GLY A 181 -7.04 -18.84 23.15
CA GLY A 181 -6.96 -19.26 24.56
C GLY A 181 -5.80 -18.64 25.36
N HIS A 182 -5.00 -17.77 24.75
CA HIS A 182 -3.84 -17.11 25.38
C HIS A 182 -4.25 -15.85 26.18
N ARG A 183 -5.19 -16.01 27.13
CA ARG A 183 -5.83 -14.90 27.84
C ARG A 183 -4.84 -13.98 28.57
N ALA A 184 -3.84 -14.54 29.24
CA ALA A 184 -2.85 -13.74 30.00
C ALA A 184 -2.04 -12.80 29.07
N GLN A 185 -1.64 -13.28 27.89
CA GLN A 185 -0.94 -12.47 26.92
C GLN A 185 -1.87 -11.39 26.34
N ALA A 186 -3.12 -11.75 26.02
CA ALA A 186 -4.10 -10.77 25.55
C ALA A 186 -4.31 -9.60 26.53
N VAL A 187 -4.40 -9.89 27.83
CA VAL A 187 -4.50 -8.87 28.89
C VAL A 187 -3.30 -7.93 28.84
N ALA A 188 -2.08 -8.46 28.72
CA ALA A 188 -0.87 -7.64 28.63
C ALA A 188 -0.90 -6.70 27.41
N TYR A 189 -1.33 -7.19 26.24
CA TYR A 189 -1.48 -6.37 25.04
C TYR A 189 -2.53 -5.26 25.20
N LEU A 190 -3.67 -5.54 25.82
CA LEU A 190 -4.70 -4.53 26.11
C LEU A 190 -4.22 -3.50 27.12
N GLN A 191 -3.54 -3.92 28.19
CA GLN A 191 -2.96 -3.00 29.18
C GLN A 191 -1.96 -2.05 28.55
N ALA A 192 -1.10 -2.54 27.64
CA ALA A 192 -0.19 -1.71 26.88
C ALA A 192 -0.93 -0.70 25.98
N ALA A 193 -1.97 -1.13 25.26
CA ALA A 193 -2.78 -0.22 24.43
C ALA A 193 -3.49 0.85 25.27
N ILE A 194 -4.02 0.49 26.45
CA ILE A 194 -4.64 1.40 27.40
C ILE A 194 -3.63 2.44 27.91
N ALA A 195 -2.41 2.02 28.26
CA ALA A 195 -1.36 2.91 28.74
C ALA A 195 -0.97 3.95 27.67
N ILE A 196 -0.86 3.53 26.41
CA ILE A 196 -0.57 4.43 25.28
C ILE A 196 -1.70 5.45 25.08
N ASN A 197 -2.96 5.01 25.03
CA ASN A 197 -4.09 5.93 24.87
C ASN A 197 -4.20 6.92 26.02
N ARG A 198 -4.01 6.45 27.26
CA ARG A 198 -3.99 7.32 28.45
C ARG A 198 -2.89 8.37 28.35
N GLY A 199 -1.68 7.98 27.96
CA GLY A 199 -0.56 8.91 27.77
C GLY A 199 -0.83 9.97 26.70
N LYS A 200 -1.63 9.64 25.68
CA LYS A 200 -2.08 10.58 24.63
C LYS A 200 -3.33 11.40 25.03
N GLY A 201 -3.94 11.15 26.19
CA GLY A 201 -5.22 11.77 26.58
C GLY A 201 -6.41 11.29 25.75
N HIS A 202 -6.29 10.17 25.05
CA HIS A 202 -7.38 9.60 24.24
C HIS A 202 -8.36 8.82 25.13
N PRO A 203 -9.67 8.80 24.78
CA PRO A 203 -10.63 7.97 25.48
C PRO A 203 -10.22 6.50 25.40
N ILE A 204 -10.39 5.78 26.51
CA ILE A 204 -10.12 4.35 26.59
C ILE A 204 -11.45 3.63 26.36
N PRO A 205 -11.58 2.79 25.32
CA PRO A 205 -12.79 2.01 25.09
C PRO A 205 -13.10 1.08 26.28
N GLN A 206 -14.35 1.05 26.72
CA GLN A 206 -14.78 0.21 27.85
C GLN A 206 -14.48 -1.28 27.59
N SER A 207 -14.64 -1.73 26.36
CA SER A 207 -14.30 -3.10 25.95
C SER A 207 -12.84 -3.45 26.21
N TRP A 208 -11.90 -2.50 26.10
CA TRP A 208 -10.49 -2.77 26.41
C TRP A 208 -10.29 -2.97 27.90
N ILE A 209 -10.95 -2.14 28.73
CA ILE A 209 -10.88 -2.22 30.19
C ILE A 209 -11.46 -3.55 30.67
N ASP A 210 -12.61 -3.94 30.15
CA ASP A 210 -13.30 -5.17 30.58
C ASP A 210 -12.50 -6.43 30.20
N ASN A 211 -11.83 -6.39 29.04
CA ASN A 211 -11.01 -7.50 28.55
C ASN A 211 -9.55 -7.48 29.07
N ALA A 212 -9.15 -6.43 29.79
CA ALA A 212 -7.83 -6.31 30.42
C ALA A 212 -7.82 -6.73 31.91
N ARG A 213 -8.91 -7.36 32.38
CA ARG A 213 -9.10 -7.89 33.73
C ARG A 213 -8.87 -9.40 33.80
#